data_AF-A0A0F9SJI1-F1
#
_entry.id   AF-A0A0F9SJI1-F1
#
_cell.length_a   1.000
_cell.length_b   1.000
_cell.length_c   1.000
_cell.angle_alpha   90.00
_cell.angle_beta   90.00
_cell.angle_gamma   90.00
#
_symmetry.space_group_name_H-M   'P 1'
#
loop_
_entity.id
_entity.type
_entity.pdbx_description
1 polymer ?
#
loop_
_entity_poly.entity_id
_entity_poly.type
_entity_poly.pdbx_seq_one_letter_code
_entity_poly.pdbx_strand_id
1 'polypeptide(L)'
;MPIRDTSKPEEVERFGYTAMAVGANETVLAQEQQGQIELVSSIMLPTKGAEQLEKIGCVLGPINEKDPLFREVTLPEGWKKERTDHSLYSKIVDAQGNERATVFYKAAHYDRDAFCFAQRRFHHNTLYPAREDRPEGGVKLGIGTSDSDEPLVIIVTKPWNRSFEFDKEGEEVIEAYMQEHAPDWQDYNAYWDELPDLPQPEIVHLGQEEEE
;
A
#
# COMPACT_ATOMS: atom_id res chain seq x y z
N MET A 1 -6.45 -3.59 -22.69
CA MET A 1 -5.32 -3.64 -23.64
C MET A 1 -4.21 -4.49 -23.04
N PRO A 2 -3.35 -5.17 -23.82
CA PRO A 2 -2.18 -5.84 -23.26
C PRO A 2 -1.17 -4.82 -22.73
N ILE A 3 -0.49 -5.13 -21.62
CA ILE A 3 0.64 -4.34 -21.14
C ILE A 3 1.80 -4.49 -22.12
N ARG A 4 2.43 -3.39 -22.52
CA ARG A 4 3.60 -3.45 -23.39
C ARG A 4 4.84 -3.92 -22.63
N ASP A 5 5.63 -4.75 -23.30
CA ASP A 5 6.91 -5.20 -22.79
C ASP A 5 7.97 -4.12 -23.04
N THR A 6 8.18 -3.25 -22.05
CA THR A 6 9.11 -2.14 -22.16
C THR A 6 10.58 -2.55 -22.08
N SER A 7 10.90 -3.85 -21.93
CA SER A 7 12.30 -4.33 -21.97
C SER A 7 12.89 -4.37 -23.37
N LYS A 8 12.06 -4.34 -24.42
CA LYS A 8 12.50 -4.53 -25.79
C LYS A 8 12.85 -3.20 -26.47
N PRO A 9 14.07 -3.06 -27.02
CA PRO A 9 14.60 -1.79 -27.52
C PRO A 9 13.91 -1.27 -28.79
N GLU A 10 13.14 -2.10 -29.49
CA GLU A 10 12.41 -1.75 -30.71
C GLU A 10 11.37 -0.64 -30.47
N GLU A 11 10.82 -0.57 -29.25
CA GLU A 11 9.98 0.56 -28.80
C GLU A 11 10.84 1.71 -28.24
N VAL A 12 11.98 1.40 -27.61
CA VAL A 12 12.91 2.37 -27.04
C VAL A 12 13.50 3.30 -28.11
N GLU A 13 13.76 2.83 -29.34
CA GLU A 13 14.20 3.69 -30.44
C GLU A 13 13.18 4.78 -30.79
N ARG A 14 11.87 4.47 -30.70
CA ARG A 14 10.80 5.46 -30.88
C ARG A 14 10.81 6.51 -29.76
N PHE A 15 11.15 6.11 -28.54
CA PHE A 15 11.25 6.98 -27.37
C PHE A 15 12.58 7.74 -27.28
N GLY A 16 13.69 7.20 -27.81
CA GLY A 16 15.01 7.85 -27.82
C GLY A 16 14.99 9.15 -28.63
N TYR A 17 14.28 9.17 -29.76
CA TYR A 17 14.03 10.41 -30.52
C TYR A 17 13.21 11.43 -29.73
N THR A 18 12.28 10.98 -28.88
CA THR A 18 11.51 11.87 -28.00
C THR A 18 12.36 12.36 -26.81
N ALA A 19 13.20 11.52 -26.22
CA ALA A 19 14.06 11.87 -25.08
C ALA A 19 15.09 12.94 -25.42
N MET A 20 15.60 12.95 -26.65
CA MET A 20 16.47 14.04 -27.13
C MET A 20 15.72 15.35 -27.37
N ALA A 21 14.40 15.32 -27.56
CA ALA A 21 13.59 16.50 -27.85
C ALA A 21 12.95 17.14 -26.60
N VAL A 22 12.63 16.35 -25.57
CA VAL A 22 11.87 16.80 -24.39
C VAL A 22 12.64 16.63 -23.06
N GLY A 23 13.82 15.99 -23.09
CA GLY A 23 14.64 15.73 -21.90
C GLY A 23 14.34 14.36 -21.26
N ALA A 24 15.38 13.71 -20.74
CA ALA A 24 15.33 12.30 -20.31
C ALA A 24 14.38 12.03 -19.12
N ASN A 25 14.14 13.01 -18.23
CA ASN A 25 13.26 12.83 -17.09
C ASN A 25 11.77 12.86 -17.48
N GLU A 26 11.39 13.76 -18.39
CA GLU A 26 9.99 13.88 -18.84
C GLU A 26 9.55 12.65 -19.62
N THR A 27 10.47 12.02 -20.37
CA THR A 27 10.18 10.78 -21.09
C THR A 27 10.01 9.58 -20.19
N VAL A 28 10.77 9.47 -19.10
CA VAL A 28 10.60 8.39 -18.11
C VAL A 28 9.24 8.53 -17.40
N LEU A 29 8.87 9.73 -16.97
CA LEU A 29 7.57 9.97 -16.35
C LEU A 29 6.40 9.65 -17.29
N ALA A 30 6.51 10.03 -18.57
CA ALA A 30 5.51 9.68 -19.57
C ALA A 30 5.42 8.17 -19.80
N GLN A 31 6.55 7.45 -19.80
CA GLN A 31 6.57 5.98 -19.88
C GLN A 31 5.89 5.33 -18.67
N GLU A 32 6.20 5.78 -17.47
CA GLU A 32 5.60 5.29 -16.23
C GLU A 32 4.09 5.54 -16.20
N GLN A 33 3.65 6.75 -16.54
CA GLN A 33 2.24 7.10 -16.61
C GLN A 33 1.48 6.24 -17.64
N GLN A 34 2.10 6.01 -18.80
CA GLN A 34 1.51 5.15 -19.82
C GLN A 34 1.46 3.69 -19.38
N GLY A 35 2.50 3.20 -18.69
CA GLY A 35 2.51 1.87 -18.07
C GLY A 35 1.39 1.69 -17.04
N GLN A 36 1.13 2.71 -16.22
CA GLN A 36 0.00 2.74 -15.28
C GLN A 36 -1.35 2.60 -16.01
N ILE A 37 -1.55 3.35 -17.10
CA ILE A 37 -2.79 3.30 -17.91
C ILE A 37 -3.00 1.89 -18.50
N GLU A 38 -1.95 1.28 -19.01
CA GLU A 38 -1.99 -0.08 -19.56
C GLU A 38 -2.28 -1.12 -18.48
N LEU A 39 -1.61 -1.00 -17.33
CA LEU A 39 -1.80 -1.88 -16.19
C LEU A 39 -3.27 -1.85 -15.73
N VAL A 40 -3.83 -0.67 -15.48
CA VAL A 40 -5.22 -0.50 -15.03
C VAL A 40 -6.23 -1.05 -16.04
N SER A 41 -5.97 -0.93 -17.34
CA SER A 41 -6.87 -1.38 -18.42
C SER A 41 -6.65 -2.84 -18.89
N SER A 42 -5.74 -3.57 -18.25
CA SER A 42 -5.45 -4.98 -18.58
C SER A 42 -6.09 -5.93 -17.56
N ILE A 43 -5.98 -7.25 -17.79
CA ILE A 43 -6.26 -8.28 -16.78
C ILE A 43 -5.01 -8.70 -16.00
N MET A 44 -3.89 -8.03 -16.25
CA MET A 44 -2.60 -8.38 -15.70
C MET A 44 -2.38 -7.67 -14.37
N LEU A 45 -1.67 -8.33 -13.46
CA LEU A 45 -1.13 -7.77 -12.22
C LEU A 45 0.28 -8.28 -11.98
N PRO A 46 1.07 -7.59 -11.12
CA PRO A 46 2.42 -8.03 -10.81
C PRO A 46 2.46 -9.46 -10.26
N THR A 47 3.43 -10.25 -10.70
CA THR A 47 3.66 -11.61 -10.20
C THR A 47 4.16 -11.59 -8.75
N LYS A 48 5.01 -10.62 -8.41
CA LYS A 48 5.58 -10.44 -7.07
C LYS A 48 4.50 -9.93 -6.11
N GLY A 49 4.23 -10.70 -5.05
CA GLY A 49 3.21 -10.41 -4.03
C GLY A 49 1.79 -10.82 -4.41
N ALA A 50 1.60 -11.44 -5.59
CA ALA A 50 0.28 -11.84 -6.08
C ALA A 50 -0.45 -12.84 -5.17
N GLU A 51 0.29 -13.66 -4.42
CA GLU A 51 -0.27 -14.61 -3.45
C GLU A 51 -1.11 -13.92 -2.35
N GLN A 52 -0.86 -12.64 -2.08
CA GLN A 52 -1.68 -11.87 -1.15
C GLN A 52 -3.06 -11.54 -1.75
N LEU A 53 -3.16 -11.44 -3.07
CA LEU A 53 -4.43 -11.15 -3.75
C LEU A 53 -5.42 -12.32 -3.63
N GLU A 54 -4.94 -13.56 -3.52
CA GLU A 54 -5.83 -14.71 -3.25
C GLU A 54 -6.51 -14.59 -1.89
N LYS A 55 -5.84 -13.98 -0.90
CA LYS A 55 -6.39 -13.76 0.45
C LYS A 55 -7.60 -12.82 0.44
N ILE A 56 -7.70 -11.95 -0.56
CA ILE A 56 -8.83 -11.02 -0.77
C ILE A 56 -9.80 -11.51 -1.86
N GLY A 57 -9.69 -12.77 -2.28
CA GLY A 57 -10.64 -13.41 -3.19
C GLY A 57 -10.33 -13.28 -4.68
N CYS A 58 -9.19 -12.71 -5.06
CA CYS A 58 -8.75 -12.74 -6.47
C CYS A 58 -8.35 -14.16 -6.88
N VAL A 59 -8.52 -14.48 -8.16
CA VAL A 59 -8.06 -15.76 -8.74
C VAL A 59 -6.83 -15.52 -9.60
N LEU A 60 -5.73 -16.21 -9.27
CA LEU A 60 -4.47 -16.07 -10.02
C LEU A 60 -4.44 -16.98 -11.25
N GLY A 61 -4.27 -16.38 -12.42
CA GLY A 61 -4.05 -17.05 -13.69
C GLY A 61 -2.56 -17.29 -14.00
N PRO A 62 -2.24 -17.71 -15.24
CA PRO A 62 -0.87 -18.00 -15.65
C PRO A 62 0.03 -16.75 -15.66
N ILE A 63 1.33 -16.97 -15.47
CA ILE A 63 2.37 -15.95 -15.68
C ILE A 63 2.50 -15.68 -17.18
N ASN A 64 2.64 -14.41 -17.57
CA ASN A 64 2.84 -14.04 -18.96
C ASN A 64 4.25 -14.42 -19.43
N GLU A 65 4.33 -15.35 -20.38
CA GLU A 65 5.60 -15.85 -20.92
C GLU A 65 6.46 -14.76 -21.59
N LYS A 66 5.83 -13.71 -22.13
CA LYS A 66 6.56 -12.60 -22.77
C LYS A 66 7.09 -11.60 -21.77
N ASP A 67 6.47 -11.51 -20.59
CA ASP A 67 6.80 -10.54 -19.56
C ASP A 67 6.48 -11.11 -18.17
N PRO A 68 7.40 -11.90 -17.58
CA PRO A 68 7.17 -12.61 -16.33
C PRO A 68 6.93 -11.72 -15.10
N LEU A 69 7.15 -10.40 -15.22
CA LEU A 69 6.76 -9.43 -14.20
C LEU A 69 5.26 -9.46 -13.94
N PHE A 70 4.47 -9.94 -14.89
CA PHE A 70 3.03 -9.95 -14.81
C PHE A 70 2.42 -11.35 -14.96
N ARG A 71 1.26 -11.51 -14.35
CA ARG A 71 0.38 -12.67 -14.52
C ARG A 71 -1.06 -12.24 -14.67
N GLU A 72 -1.89 -13.10 -15.26
CA GLU A 72 -3.32 -12.87 -15.32
C GLU A 72 -3.92 -12.96 -13.92
N VAL A 73 -4.88 -12.08 -13.61
CA VAL A 73 -5.65 -12.13 -12.37
C VAL A 73 -7.11 -11.80 -12.67
N THR A 74 -8.02 -12.63 -12.16
CA THR A 74 -9.45 -12.35 -12.15
C THR A 74 -9.81 -11.69 -10.83
N LEU A 75 -10.33 -10.47 -10.90
CA LEU A 75 -10.83 -9.74 -9.73
C LEU A 75 -12.23 -10.24 -9.34
N PRO A 76 -12.61 -10.15 -8.05
CA PRO A 76 -13.99 -10.39 -7.63
C PRO A 76 -14.99 -9.49 -8.37
N GLU A 77 -16.26 -9.90 -8.37
CA GLU A 77 -17.33 -9.13 -9.02
C GLU A 77 -17.45 -7.72 -8.44
N GLY A 78 -17.60 -6.72 -9.32
CA GLY A 78 -17.70 -5.30 -8.95
C GLY A 78 -16.36 -4.63 -8.61
N TRP A 79 -15.27 -5.38 -8.47
CA TRP A 79 -13.94 -4.83 -8.19
C TRP A 79 -13.30 -4.29 -9.46
N LYS A 80 -12.43 -3.29 -9.29
CA LYS A 80 -11.72 -2.66 -10.42
C LYS A 80 -10.35 -2.15 -10.00
N LYS A 81 -9.48 -1.97 -11.00
CA LYS A 81 -8.24 -1.21 -10.85
C LYS A 81 -8.50 0.27 -11.08
N GLU A 82 -7.85 1.12 -10.29
CA GLU A 82 -7.87 2.57 -10.44
C GLU A 82 -6.44 3.13 -10.41
N ARG A 83 -6.25 4.23 -11.14
CA ARG A 83 -5.02 5.00 -11.11
C ARG A 83 -4.97 5.83 -9.84
N THR A 84 -3.77 6.09 -9.34
CA THR A 84 -3.54 7.14 -8.34
C THR A 84 -2.86 8.34 -9.00
N ASP A 85 -2.68 9.42 -8.24
CA ASP A 85 -1.97 10.62 -8.72
C ASP A 85 -0.47 10.36 -8.96
N HIS A 86 0.08 9.28 -8.37
CA HIS A 86 1.47 8.89 -8.56
C HIS A 86 1.61 7.92 -9.75
N SER A 87 2.47 8.24 -10.73
CA SER A 87 2.66 7.44 -11.96
C SER A 87 2.95 5.97 -11.70
N LEU A 88 3.72 5.68 -10.66
CA LEU A 88 4.12 4.31 -10.29
C LEU A 88 3.06 3.48 -9.56
N TYR A 89 2.03 4.11 -8.99
CA TYR A 89 1.09 3.41 -8.11
C TYR A 89 -0.30 3.31 -8.72
N SER A 90 -0.97 2.21 -8.46
CA SER A 90 -2.37 1.99 -8.78
C SER A 90 -2.99 1.25 -7.59
N LYS A 91 -4.32 1.25 -7.52
CA LYS A 91 -5.05 0.58 -6.46
C LYS A 91 -6.08 -0.37 -7.05
N ILE A 92 -6.41 -1.42 -6.30
CA ILE A 92 -7.60 -2.25 -6.55
C ILE A 92 -8.64 -1.81 -5.54
N VAL A 93 -9.82 -1.46 -6.03
CA VAL A 93 -10.96 -1.10 -5.18
C VAL A 93 -12.09 -2.11 -5.31
N ASP A 94 -12.80 -2.35 -4.22
CA ASP A 94 -14.00 -3.19 -4.23
C ASP A 94 -15.22 -2.45 -4.81
N ALA A 95 -16.38 -3.11 -4.78
CA ALA A 95 -17.63 -2.56 -5.29
C ALA A 95 -18.11 -1.32 -4.50
N GLN A 96 -17.67 -1.17 -3.26
CA GLN A 96 -17.97 -0.04 -2.37
C GLN A 96 -16.94 1.10 -2.52
N GLY A 97 -15.85 0.86 -3.25
CA GLY A 97 -14.79 1.83 -3.48
C GLY A 97 -13.66 1.78 -2.44
N ASN A 98 -13.65 0.80 -1.54
CA ASN A 98 -12.58 0.65 -0.56
C ASN A 98 -11.30 0.15 -1.24
N GLU A 99 -10.14 0.67 -0.87
CA GLU A 99 -8.86 0.18 -1.37
C GLU A 99 -8.51 -1.18 -0.75
N ARG A 100 -8.42 -2.21 -1.58
CA ARG A 100 -8.17 -3.61 -1.19
C ARG A 100 -6.76 -4.09 -1.47
N ALA A 101 -6.07 -3.45 -2.40
CA ALA A 101 -4.68 -3.74 -2.68
C ALA A 101 -4.00 -2.54 -3.32
N THR A 102 -2.72 -2.41 -3.06
CA THR A 102 -1.86 -1.44 -3.72
C THR A 102 -0.99 -2.16 -4.74
N VAL A 103 -0.80 -1.53 -5.90
CA VAL A 103 -0.06 -2.08 -7.03
C VAL A 103 1.00 -1.07 -7.44
N PHE A 104 2.26 -1.50 -7.44
CA PHE A 104 3.39 -0.73 -7.93
C PHE A 104 3.82 -1.24 -9.30
N TYR A 105 4.06 -0.32 -10.24
CA TYR A 105 4.70 -0.64 -11.50
C TYR A 105 5.58 0.51 -11.99
N LYS A 106 6.87 0.20 -12.14
CA LYS A 106 7.85 1.05 -12.80
C LYS A 106 8.08 0.56 -14.22
N ALA A 107 7.56 1.32 -15.20
CA ALA A 107 7.61 0.95 -16.61
C ALA A 107 8.91 1.38 -17.32
N ALA A 108 9.82 2.06 -16.62
CA ALA A 108 11.09 2.54 -17.16
C ALA A 108 11.92 1.37 -17.74
N HIS A 109 12.24 1.43 -19.03
CA HIS A 109 12.86 0.33 -19.77
C HIS A 109 14.18 -0.20 -19.19
N TYR A 110 14.94 0.65 -18.49
CA TYR A 110 16.25 0.30 -17.91
C TYR A 110 16.18 -0.19 -16.45
N ASP A 111 15.06 0.01 -15.75
CA ASP A 111 14.89 -0.33 -14.34
C ASP A 111 13.41 -0.61 -14.05
N ARG A 112 12.95 -1.77 -14.55
CA ARG A 112 11.57 -2.22 -14.38
C ARG A 112 11.43 -2.98 -13.07
N ASP A 113 10.41 -2.65 -12.29
CA ASP A 113 9.95 -3.47 -11.16
C ASP A 113 8.43 -3.37 -11.06
N ALA A 114 7.82 -4.44 -10.57
CA ALA A 114 6.39 -4.52 -10.38
C ALA A 114 6.11 -5.40 -9.17
N PHE A 115 5.27 -4.93 -8.25
CA PHE A 115 4.82 -5.71 -7.11
C PHE A 115 3.44 -5.26 -6.66
N CYS A 116 2.76 -6.11 -5.91
CA CYS A 116 1.48 -5.77 -5.29
C CYS A 116 1.40 -6.36 -3.89
N PHE A 117 0.50 -5.83 -3.08
CA PHE A 117 0.21 -6.35 -1.76
C PHE A 117 -1.25 -6.04 -1.41
N ALA A 118 -1.89 -6.96 -0.70
CA ALA A 118 -3.26 -6.77 -0.26
C ALA A 118 -3.27 -5.86 0.97
N GLN A 119 -4.36 -5.11 1.14
CA GLN A 119 -4.60 -4.26 2.29
C GLN A 119 -5.53 -4.98 3.25
N ARG A 120 -5.26 -4.85 4.54
CA ARG A 120 -6.23 -5.16 5.60
C ARG A 120 -7.02 -3.90 5.90
N ARG A 121 -8.22 -4.05 6.48
CA ARG A 121 -9.03 -2.90 6.86
C ARG A 121 -8.27 -1.97 7.81
N PHE A 122 -7.59 -2.56 8.78
CA PHE A 122 -6.79 -1.86 9.77
C PHE A 122 -5.30 -1.98 9.47
N HIS A 123 -4.60 -0.87 9.66
CA HIS A 123 -3.16 -0.81 9.60
C HIS A 123 -2.66 0.16 10.67
N HIS A 124 -1.42 -0.03 11.11
CA HIS A 124 -0.78 0.92 12.01
C HIS A 124 0.24 1.75 11.23
N ASN A 125 0.32 3.03 11.59
CA ASN A 125 1.31 3.95 11.07
C ASN A 125 2.03 4.66 12.22
N THR A 126 3.33 4.87 12.05
CA THR A 126 4.08 5.76 12.93
C THR A 126 3.75 7.19 12.56
N LEU A 127 3.06 7.89 13.46
CA LEU A 127 2.73 9.29 13.30
C LEU A 127 3.91 10.13 13.77
N TYR A 128 4.58 10.79 12.82
CA TYR A 128 5.64 11.73 13.10
C TYR A 128 5.05 13.14 13.17
N PRO A 129 4.73 13.67 14.37
CA PRO A 129 4.31 15.07 14.46
C PRO A 129 5.42 15.99 13.94
N ALA A 130 5.01 17.14 13.41
CA ALA A 130 5.93 18.21 13.05
C ALA A 130 6.85 18.52 14.24
N ARG A 131 8.09 18.93 13.95
CA ARG A 131 9.11 19.13 15.00
C ARG A 131 8.65 20.05 16.14
N GLU A 132 7.80 21.01 15.81
CA GLU A 132 7.23 22.02 16.71
C GLU A 132 6.06 21.48 17.55
N ASP A 133 5.38 20.44 17.06
CA ASP A 133 4.21 19.79 17.71
C ASP A 133 4.57 18.46 18.37
N ARG A 134 5.87 18.17 18.54
CA ARG A 134 6.32 16.96 19.21
C ARG A 134 5.88 17.03 20.67
N PRO A 135 4.98 16.13 21.13
CA PRO A 135 4.60 16.13 22.54
C PRO A 135 5.85 15.86 23.38
N GLU A 136 5.93 16.53 24.53
CA GLU A 136 6.77 16.09 25.65
C GLU A 136 6.24 14.71 26.10
N GLY A 137 6.64 13.63 25.44
CA GLY A 137 6.03 12.33 25.70
C GLY A 137 6.41 11.18 24.79
N GLY A 138 6.75 11.42 23.52
CA GLY A 138 7.26 10.36 22.64
C GLY A 138 6.59 10.19 21.28
N VAL A 139 6.66 8.97 20.75
CA VAL A 139 6.17 8.59 19.41
C VAL A 139 4.68 8.26 19.47
N LYS A 140 3.91 8.72 18.49
CA LYS A 140 2.48 8.40 18.36
C LYS A 140 2.33 7.27 17.35
N LEU A 141 1.65 6.19 17.72
CA LEU A 141 1.24 5.12 16.83
C LEU A 141 -0.25 5.30 16.54
N GLY A 142 -0.60 5.38 15.27
CA GLY A 142 -1.98 5.53 14.82
C GLY A 142 -2.51 4.21 14.25
N ILE A 143 -3.67 3.74 14.69
CA ILE A 143 -4.43 2.72 13.96
C ILE A 143 -5.36 3.46 13.01
N GLY A 144 -5.14 3.28 11.71
CA GLY A 144 -5.93 3.87 10.64
C GLY A 144 -6.77 2.82 9.92
N THR A 145 -7.74 3.29 9.13
CA THR A 145 -8.46 2.48 8.14
C THR A 145 -7.97 2.81 6.74
N SER A 146 -8.02 1.85 5.82
CA SER A 146 -7.54 2.07 4.44
C SER A 146 -8.27 3.16 3.65
N ASP A 147 -9.37 3.69 4.16
CA ASP A 147 -10.18 4.76 3.57
C ASP A 147 -10.05 6.12 4.28
N SER A 148 -9.19 6.24 5.31
CA SER A 148 -9.01 7.47 6.08
C SER A 148 -7.54 7.72 6.40
N ASP A 149 -7.08 8.94 6.14
CA ASP A 149 -5.77 9.43 6.59
C ASP A 149 -5.79 9.82 8.08
N GLU A 150 -6.97 10.00 8.67
CA GLU A 150 -7.11 10.27 10.10
C GLU A 150 -7.07 8.95 10.89
N PRO A 151 -6.20 8.83 11.90
CA PRO A 151 -6.15 7.65 12.75
C PRO A 151 -7.42 7.56 13.60
N LEU A 152 -7.99 6.36 13.71
CA LEU A 152 -9.09 6.08 14.62
C LEU A 152 -8.62 6.04 16.08
N VAL A 153 -7.42 5.50 16.29
CA VAL A 153 -6.81 5.27 17.59
C VAL A 153 -5.39 5.84 17.59
N ILE A 154 -5.01 6.63 18.60
CA ILE A 154 -3.65 7.13 18.80
C ILE A 154 -3.13 6.59 20.13
N ILE A 155 -2.06 5.81 20.06
CA ILE A 155 -1.36 5.24 21.21
C ILE A 155 -0.03 6.01 21.35
N VAL A 156 0.23 6.63 22.50
CA VAL A 156 1.45 7.43 22.73
C VAL A 156 2.49 6.60 23.47
N THR A 157 3.55 6.20 22.79
CA THR A 157 4.63 5.45 23.42
C THR A 157 5.71 6.39 23.97
N LYS A 158 6.60 5.85 24.81
CA LYS A 158 7.69 6.51 25.58
C LYS A 158 8.48 7.61 24.83
N PRO A 159 9.20 8.48 25.57
CA PRO A 159 10.01 9.57 25.01
C PRO A 159 11.03 9.13 23.95
N TRP A 160 11.27 10.03 22.99
CA TRP A 160 11.87 9.85 21.66
C TRP A 160 13.30 9.24 21.58
N ASN A 161 13.98 9.00 22.70
CA ASN A 161 15.42 8.70 22.72
C ASN A 161 15.81 7.24 22.38
N ARG A 162 14.86 6.38 21.94
CA ARG A 162 15.11 4.96 21.56
C ARG A 162 14.33 4.48 20.32
N SER A 163 14.37 5.25 19.23
CA SER A 163 13.53 5.06 18.02
C SER A 163 13.40 3.63 17.46
N PHE A 164 14.41 2.75 17.58
CA PHE A 164 14.36 1.38 17.01
C PHE A 164 13.83 0.31 17.97
N GLU A 165 13.95 0.49 19.29
CA GLU A 165 13.38 -0.46 20.27
C GLU A 165 11.85 -0.27 20.38
N PHE A 166 11.33 0.87 19.91
CA PHE A 166 9.92 1.24 19.98
C PHE A 166 9.01 0.58 18.96
N ASP A 167 9.53 0.20 17.79
CA ASP A 167 8.69 -0.41 16.76
C ASP A 167 8.07 -1.71 17.28
N LYS A 168 8.85 -2.52 18.01
CA LYS A 168 8.36 -3.79 18.57
C LYS A 168 7.41 -3.63 19.77
N GLU A 169 7.76 -2.83 20.78
CA GLU A 169 6.87 -2.61 21.94
C GLU A 169 5.56 -1.96 21.49
N GLY A 170 5.63 -1.05 20.51
CA GLY A 170 4.47 -0.39 19.92
C GLY A 170 3.56 -1.34 19.14
N GLU A 171 4.15 -2.20 18.32
CA GLU A 171 3.44 -3.27 17.62
C GLU A 171 2.73 -4.19 18.62
N GLU A 172 3.40 -4.68 19.66
CA GLU A 172 2.80 -5.56 20.67
C GLU A 172 1.57 -4.94 21.35
N VAL A 173 1.60 -3.62 21.62
CA VAL A 173 0.47 -2.89 22.23
C VAL A 173 -0.68 -2.72 21.25
N ILE A 174 -0.40 -2.39 19.98
CA ILE A 174 -1.43 -2.35 18.95
C ILE A 174 -2.05 -3.73 18.75
N GLU A 175 -1.23 -4.78 18.70
CA GLU A 175 -1.71 -6.15 18.55
C GLU A 175 -2.61 -6.55 19.70
N ALA A 176 -2.23 -6.25 20.95
CA ALA A 176 -3.05 -6.52 22.12
C ALA A 176 -4.39 -5.77 22.07
N TYR A 177 -4.36 -4.47 21.76
CA TYR A 177 -5.58 -3.65 21.62
C TYR A 177 -6.50 -4.18 20.52
N MET A 178 -5.94 -4.49 19.35
CA MET A 178 -6.71 -5.01 18.22
C MET A 178 -7.24 -6.42 18.49
N GLN A 179 -6.50 -7.26 19.22
CA GLN A 179 -6.96 -8.59 19.60
C GLN A 179 -8.19 -8.53 20.54
N GLU A 180 -8.26 -7.52 21.40
CA GLU A 180 -9.38 -7.31 22.32
C GLU A 180 -10.61 -6.73 21.62
N HIS A 181 -10.43 -5.72 20.75
CA HIS A 181 -11.54 -4.95 20.19
C HIS A 181 -11.92 -5.32 18.76
N ALA A 182 -11.02 -5.97 18.01
CA ALA A 182 -11.22 -6.34 16.62
C ALA A 182 -10.46 -7.65 16.30
N PRO A 183 -10.78 -8.79 16.93
CA PRO A 183 -9.97 -10.01 16.92
C PRO A 183 -9.64 -10.56 15.52
N ASP A 184 -10.47 -10.27 14.51
CA ASP A 184 -10.26 -10.72 13.14
C ASP A 184 -9.49 -9.69 12.28
N TRP A 185 -8.85 -8.68 12.89
CA TRP A 185 -8.22 -7.55 12.17
C TRP A 185 -7.09 -7.97 11.22
N GLN A 186 -6.53 -9.16 11.43
CA GLN A 186 -5.52 -9.75 10.56
C GLN A 186 -6.12 -10.42 9.31
N ASP A 187 -7.41 -10.73 9.31
CA ASP A 187 -8.12 -11.20 8.13
C ASP A 187 -8.29 -10.04 7.15
N TYR A 188 -7.84 -10.27 5.91
CA TYR A 188 -7.94 -9.31 4.83
C TYR A 188 -9.38 -9.01 4.39
N ASN A 189 -10.36 -9.81 4.84
CA ASN A 189 -11.77 -9.65 4.52
C ASN A 189 -12.63 -9.16 5.69
N ALA A 190 -12.06 -9.00 6.88
CA ALA A 190 -12.81 -8.53 8.03
C ALA A 190 -13.02 -7.00 8.02
N TYR A 191 -14.17 -6.58 8.58
CA TYR A 191 -14.50 -5.19 8.94
C TYR A 191 -14.60 -4.16 7.78
N TRP A 192 -14.77 -4.62 6.54
CA TRP A 192 -14.95 -3.71 5.39
C TRP A 192 -16.38 -3.17 5.25
N ASP A 193 -17.38 -3.94 5.65
CA ASP A 193 -18.79 -3.54 5.59
C ASP A 193 -19.26 -2.84 6.87
N GLU A 194 -18.72 -3.27 8.02
CA GLU A 194 -19.07 -2.73 9.34
C GLU A 194 -17.81 -2.65 10.20
N LEU A 195 -17.56 -1.45 10.74
CA LEU A 195 -16.47 -1.25 11.68
C LEU A 195 -16.87 -1.82 13.06
N PRO A 196 -15.94 -2.47 13.76
CA PRO A 196 -16.13 -2.80 15.16
C PRO A 196 -16.25 -1.50 15.97
N ASP A 197 -16.93 -1.58 17.11
CA ASP A 197 -17.00 -0.48 18.07
C ASP A 197 -15.63 -0.34 18.75
N LEU A 198 -14.75 0.46 18.13
CA LEU A 198 -13.43 0.75 18.66
C LEU A 198 -13.58 1.86 19.70
N PRO A 199 -13.27 1.59 20.98
CA PRO A 199 -13.29 2.64 21.99
C PRO A 199 -12.31 3.74 21.60
N GLN A 200 -12.71 5.00 21.81
CA GLN A 200 -11.79 6.12 21.65
C GLN A 200 -10.52 5.83 22.46
N PRO A 201 -9.34 5.94 21.83
CA PRO A 201 -8.10 5.57 22.49
C PRO A 201 -7.85 6.46 23.70
N GLU A 202 -7.60 5.85 24.86
CA GLU A 202 -6.92 6.57 25.93
C GLU A 202 -5.43 6.65 25.60
N ILE A 203 -4.78 7.75 26.02
CA ILE A 203 -3.33 7.90 25.88
C ILE A 203 -2.67 6.85 26.79
N VAL A 204 -2.22 5.74 26.21
CA VAL A 204 -1.53 4.68 26.96
C VAL A 204 -0.05 5.05 27.10
N HIS A 205 0.33 5.66 28.23
CA HIS A 205 1.74 5.90 28.55
C HIS A 205 2.45 4.60 28.93
N LEU A 206 3.20 4.02 28.00
CA LEU A 206 4.01 2.83 28.29
C LEU A 206 5.17 3.19 29.24
N GLY A 207 5.23 2.58 30.42
CA GLY A 207 6.40 2.64 31.30
C GLY A 207 6.59 3.90 32.13
N GLN A 208 5.50 4.56 32.57
CA GLN A 208 5.58 5.32 33.80
C GLN A 208 5.59 4.32 34.97
N GLU A 209 6.77 4.06 35.55
CA GLU A 209 6.79 3.52 36.91
C GLU A 209 6.06 4.55 37.78
N GLU A 210 5.02 4.11 38.50
CA GLU A 210 4.44 4.92 39.57
C GLU A 210 5.58 5.19 40.57
N GLU A 211 6.11 6.43 40.58
CA GLU A 211 6.96 6.89 41.66
C GLU A 211 6.10 6.92 42.94
N GLU A 212 6.15 5.85 43.74
CA GLU A 212 5.69 5.81 45.14
C GLU A 212 6.55 6.69 46.06
#